data_AF-A5HHG3-F1
#
_entry.id   AF-A5HHG3-F1
#
_cell.length_a   1.000
_cell.length_b   1.000
_cell.length_c   1.000
_cell.angle_alpha   90.00
_cell.angle_beta   90.00
_cell.angle_gamma   90.00
#
_symmetry.space_group_name_H-M   'P 1'
#
loop_
_entity.id
_entity.type
_entity.pdbx_description
1 polymer ?
#
loop_
_entity_poly.entity_id
_entity_poly.type
_entity_poly.pdbx_seq_one_letter_code
_entity_poly.pdbx_strand_id
1 'polypeptide(L)' 'RQSLECSCGKESWAPELQTTNCYRKGLSSVPAGIPDNTQALSVESNRIESLPEGVFDLVGSN' A
#
# COMPACT_ATOMS: atom_id res chain seq x y z
N ARG A 1 9.19 -17.41 -5.54
CA ARG A 1 9.32 -16.05 -4.97
C ARG A 1 8.11 -15.88 -4.06
N GLN A 2 8.26 -16.10 -2.76
CA GLN A 2 7.18 -15.87 -1.79
C GLN A 2 7.09 -14.36 -1.58
N SER A 3 5.97 -13.75 -1.96
CA SER A 3 5.63 -12.38 -1.60
C SER A 3 5.67 -12.28 -0.08
N LEU A 4 6.35 -11.27 0.46
CA LEU A 4 6.09 -10.81 1.82
C LEU A 4 4.67 -10.27 1.80
N GLU A 5 3.67 -11.13 2.01
CA GLU A 5 2.26 -10.76 1.91
C GLU A 5 2.00 -9.62 2.90
N CYS A 6 1.70 -8.44 2.38
CA CYS A 6 1.20 -7.34 3.18
C CYS A 6 -0.08 -7.77 3.91
N SER A 7 -0.22 -7.41 5.19
CA SER A 7 -1.43 -7.71 5.98
C SER A 7 -2.68 -6.88 5.58
N CYS A 8 -2.52 -6.07 4.53
CA CYS A 8 -3.54 -5.24 3.93
C CYS A 8 -4.43 -6.07 3.00
N GLY A 9 -5.70 -5.67 2.89
CA GLY A 9 -6.67 -6.34 2.02
C GLY A 9 -6.51 -5.93 0.56
N LYS A 10 -7.02 -6.75 -0.35
CA LYS A 10 -7.32 -6.31 -1.72
C LYS A 10 -8.77 -5.84 -1.74
N GLU A 11 -9.00 -4.60 -2.13
CA GLU A 11 -10.36 -4.03 -2.20
C GLU A 11 -10.68 -3.51 -3.60
N SER A 12 -11.97 -3.28 -3.87
CA SER A 12 -12.47 -2.96 -5.21
C SER A 12 -13.41 -1.74 -5.19
N TRP A 13 -13.15 -0.75 -4.34
CA TRP A 13 -13.91 0.51 -4.38
C TRP A 13 -13.66 1.28 -5.69
N ALA A 14 -12.52 1.01 -6.35
CA ALA A 14 -12.24 1.38 -7.73
C ALA A 14 -12.15 0.09 -8.58
N PRO A 15 -13.21 -0.30 -9.31
CA PRO A 15 -13.27 -1.58 -10.00
C PRO A 15 -12.24 -1.77 -11.12
N GLU A 16 -11.69 -0.67 -11.66
CA GLU A 16 -10.67 -0.69 -12.72
C GLU A 16 -9.23 -0.64 -12.18
N LEU A 17 -9.05 -0.60 -10.85
CA LEU A 17 -7.73 -0.47 -10.22
C LEU A 17 -7.44 -1.65 -9.30
N GLN A 18 -6.20 -2.11 -9.33
CA GLN A 18 -5.71 -2.99 -8.28
C GLN A 18 -5.43 -2.19 -7.02
N THR A 19 -6.37 -2.26 -6.07
CA THR A 19 -6.27 -1.51 -4.82
C THR A 19 -5.80 -2.38 -3.65
N THR A 20 -4.89 -1.83 -2.86
CA THR A 20 -4.42 -2.40 -1.60
C THR A 20 -4.96 -1.53 -0.45
N ASN A 21 -5.81 -2.10 0.39
CA ASN A 21 -6.42 -1.42 1.52
C ASN A 21 -5.71 -1.74 2.85
N CYS A 22 -5.00 -0.75 3.37
CA CYS A 22 -4.36 -0.76 4.69
C CYS A 22 -5.11 0.09 5.73
N TYR A 23 -6.37 0.45 5.49
CA TYR A 23 -7.17 1.27 6.39
C TYR A 23 -7.20 0.71 7.82
N ARG A 24 -6.87 1.56 8.79
CA ARG A 24 -7.01 1.28 10.24
C ARG A 24 -6.34 -0.02 10.69
N LYS A 25 -5.17 -0.33 10.12
CA LYS A 25 -4.36 -1.52 10.46
C LYS A 25 -3.38 -1.28 11.61
N GLY A 26 -3.28 -0.05 12.12
CA GLY A 26 -2.36 0.30 13.21
C GLY A 26 -0.89 0.37 12.76
N LEU A 27 -0.65 0.58 11.47
CA LEU A 27 0.69 0.64 10.89
C LEU A 27 1.45 1.87 11.39
N SER A 28 2.74 1.69 11.71
CA SER A 28 3.67 2.79 12.02
C SER A 28 4.52 3.21 10.80
N SER A 29 4.50 2.43 9.74
CA SER A 29 5.23 2.67 8.48
C SER A 29 4.49 2.04 7.31
N VAL A 30 4.83 2.44 6.09
CA VAL A 30 4.30 1.81 4.88
C VAL A 30 4.92 0.41 4.73
N PRO A 31 4.11 -0.65 4.56
CA PRO A 31 4.62 -2.03 4.49
C PRO A 31 5.38 -2.28 3.18
N ALA A 32 6.57 -2.87 3.27
CA ALA A 32 7.42 -3.19 2.12
C ALA A 32 6.89 -4.33 1.22
N GLY A 33 5.77 -4.97 1.61
CA GLY A 33 5.16 -6.12 0.95
C GLY A 33 3.95 -5.79 0.07
N ILE A 34 3.76 -4.51 -0.29
CA ILE A 34 2.66 -4.09 -1.16
C ILE A 34 2.80 -4.79 -2.52
N PRO A 35 1.74 -5.39 -3.07
CA PRO A 35 1.80 -6.01 -4.39
C PRO A 35 2.32 -5.03 -5.45
N ASP A 36 3.30 -5.44 -6.26
CA ASP A 36 3.93 -4.61 -7.31
C ASP A 36 2.94 -4.01 -8.31
N ASN A 37 1.77 -4.63 -8.45
CA ASN A 37 0.70 -4.20 -9.34
C ASN A 37 -0.36 -3.33 -8.64
N THR A 38 -0.11 -2.89 -7.41
CA THR A 38 -0.98 -1.95 -6.68
C THR A 38 -1.00 -0.61 -7.41
N GLN A 39 -2.17 -0.20 -7.88
CA GLN A 39 -2.40 1.09 -8.53
C GLN A 39 -3.00 2.13 -7.57
N ALA A 40 -3.63 1.68 -6.49
CA ALA A 40 -4.13 2.55 -5.42
C ALA A 40 -3.87 1.93 -4.05
N LEU A 41 -3.35 2.73 -3.12
CA LEU A 41 -3.02 2.32 -1.76
C LEU A 41 -3.73 3.24 -0.76
N SER A 42 -4.58 2.68 0.11
CA SER A 42 -5.12 3.43 1.26
C SER A 42 -4.35 3.09 2.52
N VAL A 43 -3.79 4.09 3.19
CA VAL A 43 -3.08 3.96 4.48
C VAL A 43 -3.72 4.83 5.58
N GLU A 44 -4.96 5.24 5.38
CA GLU A 44 -5.67 6.12 6.31
C GLU A 44 -5.92 5.47 7.68
N SER A 45 -6.09 6.30 8.71
CA SER A 45 -6.32 5.86 10.10
C SER A 45 -5.20 4.95 10.66
N ASN A 46 -3.97 5.15 10.20
CA ASN A 46 -2.76 4.53 10.76
C ASN A 46 -1.93 5.55 11.56
N ARG A 47 -0.78 5.11 12.07
CA ARG A 47 0.18 5.90 12.88
C ARG A 47 1.45 6.19 12.07
N ILE A 48 1.30 6.37 10.76
CA ILE A 48 2.41 6.65 9.85
C ILE A 48 2.72 8.13 9.98
N GLU A 49 3.82 8.46 10.66
CA GLU A 49 4.26 9.85 10.89
C GLU A 49 5.15 10.37 9.75
N SER A 50 5.82 9.47 9.05
CA SER A 50 6.68 9.78 7.91
C SER A 50 6.58 8.68 6.87
N LEU A 51 6.79 9.09 5.63
CA LEU A 51 6.86 8.17 4.50
C LEU A 51 8.33 7.79 4.27
N PRO A 52 8.64 6.50 4.08
CA PRO A 52 9.98 6.10 3.70
C PRO A 52 10.39 6.78 2.39
N GLU A 53 11.66 7.13 2.28
CA GLU A 53 12.21 7.64 1.03
C GLU A 53 12.00 6.61 -0.09
N GLY A 54 11.57 7.07 -1.26
CA GLY A 54 11.29 6.22 -2.41
C GLY A 54 9.98 5.41 -2.35
N VAL A 55 9.10 5.65 -1.37
CA VAL A 55 7.78 4.99 -1.33
C VAL A 55 6.91 5.28 -2.57
N PHE A 56 7.14 6.42 -3.21
CA PHE A 56 6.44 6.82 -4.44
C PHE A 56 7.22 6.50 -5.71
N ASP A 57 8.47 6.04 -5.62
CA ASP A 57 9.26 5.66 -6.79
C ASP A 57 8.66 4.42 -7.47
N LEU A 58 7.89 3.63 -6.71
CA LEU A 58 7.08 2.50 -7.19
C LEU A 58 5.84 2.96 -7.98
N VAL A 59 5.37 4.19 -7.78
CA VAL A 59 4.23 4.79 -8.47
C VAL A 59 4.76 5.69 -9.58
N GLY A 60 5.42 5.08 -10.57
CA GLY A 60 5.79 5.65 -11.87
C GLY A 60 6.08 7.16 -11.91
N SER A 61 7.35 7.52 -11.73
CA SER A 61 7.88 8.70 -12.42
C SER A 61 7.73 8.45 -13.93
N ASN A 62 7.00 9.32 -14.62
CA ASN A 62 6.98 9.40 -16.08
C ASN A 62 8.36 9.85 -16.58
#